data_AF-A0A954RQA1-F1
#
_entry.id   AF-A0A954RQA1-F1
#
_cell.length_a   1.000
_cell.length_b   1.000
_cell.length_c   1.000
_cell.angle_alpha   90.00
_cell.angle_beta   90.00
_cell.angle_gamma   90.00
#
_symmetry.space_group_name_H-M   'P 1'
#
loop_
_entity.id
_entity.type
_entity.pdbx_description
1 polymer ?
#
loop_
_entity_poly.entity_id
_entity_poly.type
_entity_poly.pdbx_seq_one_letter_code
_entity_poly.pdbx_strand_id
1 'polypeptide(L)' 'LVFVFQGGKYEDAIEDNAGWADGDWDGDKDFTSSDFVVAFQGNGYELGKRAAVSAVPEPTTWQYLIAAMLPLLLGRRK' A
#
# COMPACT_ATOMS: atom_id res chain seq x y z
N LEU A 1 -13.08 11.68 -3.40
CA LEU A 1 -14.41 11.02 -3.40
C LEU A 1 -15.16 11.19 -4.71
N VAL A 2 -15.45 12.40 -5.20
CA VAL A 2 -16.13 12.58 -6.51
C VAL A 2 -15.45 11.78 -7.63
N PHE A 3 -14.13 11.80 -7.70
CA PHE A 3 -13.38 11.03 -8.70
C PHE A 3 -13.54 9.49 -8.55
N VAL A 4 -13.73 8.99 -7.33
CA VAL A 4 -13.94 7.55 -7.05
C VAL A 4 -15.30 7.12 -7.56
N PHE A 5 -16.33 7.92 -7.28
CA PHE A 5 -17.68 7.70 -7.79
C PHE A 5 -17.75 7.82 -9.31
N GLN A 6 -17.02 8.77 -9.91
CA GLN A 6 -16.88 8.86 -11.37
C GLN A 6 -16.21 7.62 -11.98
N GLY A 7 -15.33 6.95 -11.22
CA GLY A 7 -14.72 5.68 -11.59
C GLY A 7 -15.62 4.46 -11.40
N GLY A 8 -16.79 4.61 -10.76
CA GLY A 8 -17.75 3.54 -10.56
C GLY A 8 -17.32 2.47 -9.56
N LYS A 9 -16.40 2.78 -8.64
CA LYS A 9 -15.75 1.82 -7.73
C LYS A 9 -16.50 1.56 -6.42
N TYR A 10 -17.51 2.37 -6.11
CA TYR A 10 -18.22 2.26 -4.84
C TYR A 10 -19.19 1.09 -4.83
N GLU A 11 -18.90 0.10 -3.98
CA GLU A 11 -19.75 -1.08 -3.74
C GLU A 11 -20.17 -1.75 -5.07
N ASP A 12 -19.23 -1.89 -6.00
CA ASP A 12 -19.50 -2.33 -7.38
C ASP A 12 -19.56 -3.86 -7.56
N ALA A 13 -19.30 -4.62 -6.49
CA ALA A 13 -19.25 -6.08 -6.43
C ALA A 13 -18.18 -6.74 -7.34
N ILE A 14 -17.17 -5.98 -7.77
CA ILE A 14 -16.02 -6.50 -8.50
C ILE A 14 -14.81 -6.47 -7.55
N GLU A 15 -14.47 -7.64 -7.02
CA GLU A 15 -13.37 -7.81 -6.06
C GLU A 15 -11.99 -7.40 -6.63
N ASP A 16 -11.11 -6.94 -5.74
CA ASP A 16 -9.70 -6.60 -5.99
C ASP A 16 -9.51 -5.54 -7.11
N ASN A 17 -10.49 -4.65 -7.31
CA ASN A 17 -10.51 -3.77 -8.47
C ASN A 17 -10.12 -2.30 -8.17
N ALA A 18 -9.83 -1.97 -6.92
CA ALA A 18 -9.44 -0.64 -6.49
C ALA A 18 -7.98 -0.62 -5.99
N GLY A 19 -7.25 0.42 -6.38
CA GLY A 19 -5.96 0.74 -5.75
C GLY A 19 -6.04 2.03 -4.94
N TRP A 20 -4.92 2.40 -4.31
CA TRP A 20 -4.82 3.61 -3.48
C TRP A 20 -5.29 4.91 -4.16
N ALA A 21 -5.04 4.99 -5.48
CA ALA A 21 -5.43 6.14 -6.31
C ALA A 21 -6.91 6.12 -6.72
N ASP A 22 -7.57 4.97 -6.58
CA ASP A 22 -8.98 4.73 -6.92
C ASP A 22 -9.89 4.75 -5.70
N GLY A 23 -9.35 4.64 -4.48
CA GLY A 23 -10.11 4.84 -3.25
C GLY A 23 -9.84 3.84 -2.14
N ASP A 24 -9.19 2.71 -2.44
CA ASP A 24 -8.80 1.68 -1.47
C ASP A 24 -7.83 2.29 -0.46
N TRP A 25 -8.34 2.70 0.69
CA TRP A 25 -7.66 3.43 1.73
C TRP A 25 -7.50 2.61 3.00
N ASP A 26 -8.29 1.56 3.18
CA ASP A 26 -8.07 0.55 4.21
C ASP A 26 -7.13 -0.59 3.76
N GLY A 27 -6.83 -0.68 2.46
CA GLY A 27 -5.84 -1.58 1.89
C GLY A 27 -6.38 -2.98 1.56
N ASP A 28 -7.71 -3.15 1.50
CA ASP A 28 -8.35 -4.40 1.14
C ASP A 28 -8.54 -4.60 -0.38
N LYS A 29 -8.19 -3.56 -1.17
CA LYS A 29 -8.25 -3.47 -2.65
C LYS A 29 -9.65 -3.33 -3.23
N ASP A 30 -10.64 -3.03 -2.40
CA ASP A 30 -11.95 -2.60 -2.85
C ASP A 30 -12.21 -1.16 -2.39
N PHE A 31 -13.25 -0.53 -2.95
CA PHE A 31 -13.71 0.74 -2.42
C PHE A 31 -15.12 0.58 -1.85
N THR A 32 -15.19 0.53 -0.52
CA THR A 32 -16.41 0.30 0.22
C THR A 32 -16.67 1.39 1.25
N SER A 33 -17.70 1.18 2.07
CA SER A 33 -17.98 2.07 3.18
C SER A 33 -16.86 2.12 4.22
N SER A 34 -16.01 1.09 4.31
CA SER A 34 -14.86 1.03 5.22
C SER A 34 -13.81 2.09 4.89
N ASP A 35 -13.54 2.34 3.61
CA ASP A 35 -12.60 3.37 3.15
C ASP A 35 -13.03 4.78 3.53
N PHE A 36 -14.34 5.05 3.56
CA PHE A 36 -14.85 6.33 4.06
C PHE A 36 -14.47 6.52 5.53
N VAL A 37 -14.63 5.48 6.35
CA VAL A 37 -14.29 5.55 7.78
C VAL A 37 -12.79 5.85 7.94
N VAL A 38 -11.92 5.17 7.19
CA VAL A 38 -10.48 5.44 7.21
C VAL A 38 -10.17 6.87 6.76
N ALA A 39 -10.81 7.36 5.70
CA ALA A 39 -10.62 8.73 5.23
C ALA A 39 -11.08 9.78 6.23
N PHE A 40 -12.20 9.56 6.91
CA PHE A 40 -12.69 10.49 7.93
C PHE A 40 -11.76 10.50 9.16
N GLN A 41 -11.36 9.32 9.64
CA GLN A 41 -10.44 9.19 10.78
C GLN A 41 -9.07 9.81 10.48
N GLY A 42 -8.58 9.67 9.26
CA GLY A 42 -7.28 10.17 8.81
C GLY A 42 -7.26 11.62 8.35
N ASN A 43 -8.34 12.40 8.53
CA ASN A 43 -8.51 13.74 7.92
C ASN A 43 -8.27 13.76 6.40
N GLY A 44 -8.52 12.62 5.74
CA GLY A 44 -8.30 12.40 4.33
C GLY A 44 -9.52 12.68 3.45
N TYR A 45 -10.65 13.03 4.07
CA TYR A 45 -11.83 13.55 3.38
C TYR A 45 -11.49 14.88 2.68
N GLU A 46 -12.04 15.10 1.49
CA GLU A 46 -11.80 16.30 0.66
C GLU A 46 -10.35 16.58 0.19
N LEU A 47 -9.35 15.76 0.52
CA LEU A 47 -7.97 15.91 -0.01
C LEU A 47 -7.83 15.67 -1.53
N GLY A 48 -8.91 15.29 -2.22
CA GLY A 48 -8.89 15.02 -3.65
C GLY A 48 -8.24 13.67 -4.00
N LYS A 49 -7.66 13.57 -5.20
CA LYS A 49 -7.04 12.34 -5.70
C LYS A 49 -5.68 12.14 -5.03
N ARG A 50 -5.47 10.99 -4.40
CA ARG A 50 -4.19 10.63 -3.79
C ARG A 50 -3.29 10.05 -4.88
N ALA A 51 -2.00 10.41 -4.85
CA ALA A 51 -1.03 9.75 -5.70
C ALA A 51 -1.00 8.26 -5.35
N ALA A 52 -0.89 7.40 -6.37
CA ALA A 52 -0.59 5.99 -6.11
C ALA A 52 0.69 5.91 -5.27
N VAL A 53 0.67 5.09 -4.22
CA VAL A 53 1.85 4.88 -3.37
C VAL A 53 2.99 4.41 -4.27
N SER A 54 4.05 5.20 -4.39
CA SER A 54 5.26 4.75 -5.08
C SER A 54 5.82 3.57 -4.32
N ALA A 55 6.23 2.52 -5.03
CA ALA A 55 6.94 1.39 -4.41
C ALA A 55 8.11 1.93 -3.59
N VAL A 56 7.98 1.85 -2.26
CA VAL A 56 9.05 2.22 -1.34
C VAL A 56 10.06 1.09 -1.41
N PRO A 57 11.35 1.37 -1.72
CA PRO A 57 12.38 0.33 -1.71
C PRO A 57 12.34 -0.40 -0.37
N GLU A 58 12.19 -1.73 -0.39
CA GLU A 58 12.18 -2.52 0.83
C GLU A 58 13.47 -2.28 1.63
N PRO A 59 13.43 -2.38 2.97
CA PRO A 59 14.62 -2.25 3.79
C PRO A 59 15.69 -3.23 3.30
N THR A 60 16.84 -2.73 2.88
CA THR A 60 18.00 -3.52 2.47
C THR A 60 18.66 -4.26 3.65
N THR A 61 18.04 -4.24 4.83
CA THR A 61 18.45 -4.91 6.06
C THR A 61 18.85 -6.36 5.82
N TRP A 62 18.06 -7.14 5.09
CA TRP A 62 18.37 -8.54 4.83
C TRP A 62 19.60 -8.72 3.93
N GLN A 63 19.80 -7.84 2.95
CA GLN A 63 20.99 -7.83 2.10
C GLN A 63 22.24 -7.55 2.94
N TYR A 64 22.17 -6.59 3.87
CA TYR A 64 23.27 -6.30 4.79
C TYR A 64 23.52 -7.43 5.79
N LEU A 65 22.47 -8.10 6.29
CA LEU A 65 22.62 -9.26 7.16
C LEU A 65 23.30 -10.42 6.43
N ILE A 66 22.94 -10.70 5.18
CA ILE A 66 23.60 -11.73 4.35
C ILE A 66 25.06 -11.36 4.09
N ALA A 67 25.33 -10.11 3.71
CA ALA A 67 26.69 -9.63 3.48
C ALA A 67 27.58 -9.73 4.74
N ALA A 68 27.03 -9.47 5.91
CA ALA A 68 27.73 -9.59 7.19
C ALA A 68 27.97 -11.06 7.61
N MET A 69 27.06 -11.98 7.29
CA MET A 69 27.20 -13.40 7.60
C MET A 69 28.16 -14.13 6.66
N LEU A 70 28.27 -13.72 5.40
CA LEU A 70 29.15 -14.35 4.40
C LEU A 70 30.60 -14.58 4.88
N PRO A 71 31.33 -13.58 5.40
CA PRO A 71 32.69 -13.76 5.87
C PRO A 71 32.79 -14.62 7.14
N LEU A 72 31.76 -14.64 8.00
CA LEU A 72 31.71 -15.53 9.18
C LEU A 72 31.55 -17.00 8.77
N LEU A 73 30.79 -17.26 7.70
CA LEU A 73 30.60 -18.61 7.17
C LEU A 73 31.83 -19.10 6.39
N LEU A 74 32.48 -18.21 5.64
CA LEU A 74 33.69 -18.51 4.85
C LEU A 74 34.97 -18.54 5.70
N GLY A 75 35.03 -17.76 6.77
CA GLY A 75 36.18 -17.64 7.69
C GLY A 75 36.33 -18.79 8.69
N ARG A 76 35.30 -19.62 8.88
CA ARG A 76 35.33 -20.80 9.76
C ARG A 76 36.10 -22.00 9.18
N ARG A 77 36.73 -21.86 8.02
CA ARG A 77 37.51 -22.90 7.33
C ARG A 77 39.05 -22.78 7.49
N LYS A 78 39.54 -21.97 8.44
CA LYS A 78 40.95 -21.95 8.83
C LYS A 78 41.12 -22.36 10.28
#